data_AF-A0A2W1GV88-F1
#
_entry.id   AF-A0A2W1GV88-F1
#
_cell.length_a   1.000
_cell.length_b   1.000
_cell.length_c   1.000
_cell.angle_alpha   90.00
_cell.angle_beta   90.00
_cell.angle_gamma   90.00
#
_symmetry.space_group_name_H-M   'P 1'
#
loop_
_entity.id
_entity.type
_entity.pdbx_description
1 polymer ?
#
loop_
_entity_poly.entity_id
_entity_poly.type
_entity_poly.pdbx_seq_one_letter_code
_entity_poly.pdbx_strand_id
1 'polypeptide(L)'
;MAPRKKTEEKATANEAADMVLQYLHKQNRPYSAIDVSANLHNKVTKAAAAKILKDLHEQKLIEGRAAGKQIVYHALQNAAEACTTSELAALDTTILDLRTRTTALLATAKALRSTLSSLNSTLSTADLVTHVHALEQEKTQLETRLDALRKGKAKKISREEREGVEMEWKKWGKVAKARERIVKEMWGVIEEGVGDLAVREEMREMFDLDG
;
A
#
# COMPACT_ATOMS: atom_id res chain seq x y z
N MET A 1 -30.80 0.38 -12.48
CA MET A 1 -31.03 1.63 -13.22
C MET A 1 -29.69 2.07 -13.80
N ALA A 2 -29.51 1.99 -15.12
CA ALA A 2 -28.22 2.31 -15.76
C ALA A 2 -27.90 3.81 -15.54
N PRO A 3 -26.64 4.18 -15.24
CA PRO A 3 -26.29 5.57 -14.98
C PRO A 3 -26.48 6.39 -16.26
N ARG A 4 -27.25 7.48 -16.16
CA ARG A 4 -27.44 8.44 -17.26
C ARG A 4 -26.08 9.03 -17.65
N LYS A 5 -25.71 8.83 -18.92
CA LYS A 5 -24.52 9.41 -19.54
C LYS A 5 -24.57 10.92 -19.33
N LYS A 6 -23.60 11.48 -18.59
CA LYS A 6 -23.46 12.94 -18.40
C LYS A 6 -23.49 13.59 -19.78
N THR A 7 -24.47 14.46 -20.01
CA THR A 7 -24.58 15.21 -21.26
C THR A 7 -23.55 16.32 -21.16
N GLU A 8 -22.42 16.19 -21.83
CA GLU A 8 -21.45 17.27 -21.95
C GLU A 8 -22.12 18.49 -22.58
N GLU A 9 -21.83 19.68 -22.05
CA GLU A 9 -22.39 20.93 -22.56
C GLU A 9 -22.07 21.07 -24.05
N LYS A 10 -23.12 21.30 -24.85
CA LYS A 10 -22.99 21.52 -26.28
C LYS A 10 -22.39 22.90 -26.49
N ALA A 11 -21.34 22.97 -27.30
CA ALA A 11 -20.72 24.25 -27.61
C ALA A 11 -21.67 25.17 -28.39
N THR A 12 -21.51 26.47 -28.20
CA THR A 12 -22.23 27.46 -28.99
C THR A 12 -21.77 27.41 -30.46
N ALA A 13 -22.56 27.97 -31.38
CA ALA A 13 -22.32 27.79 -32.81
C ALA A 13 -20.93 28.29 -33.27
N ASN A 14 -20.46 29.41 -32.72
CA ASN A 14 -19.14 29.98 -33.06
C ASN A 14 -18.00 29.15 -32.45
N GLU A 15 -18.13 28.78 -31.18
CA GLU A 15 -17.16 27.91 -30.50
C GLU A 15 -17.05 26.53 -31.19
N ALA A 16 -18.17 26.01 -31.68
CA ALA A 16 -18.20 24.76 -32.43
C ALA A 16 -17.41 24.84 -33.74
N ALA A 17 -17.50 25.97 -34.46
CA ALA A 17 -16.75 26.18 -35.69
C ALA A 17 -15.24 26.28 -35.42
N ASP A 18 -14.85 27.07 -34.42
CA ASP A 18 -13.45 27.24 -34.03
C ASP A 18 -12.82 25.93 -33.56
N MET A 19 -13.55 25.14 -32.77
CA MET A 19 -13.08 23.82 -32.32
C MET A 19 -12.86 22.86 -33.48
N VAL A 20 -13.76 22.84 -34.47
CA VAL A 20 -13.61 21.97 -35.65
C VAL A 20 -12.41 22.40 -36.48
N LEU A 21 -12.24 23.69 -36.73
CA LEU A 21 -11.12 24.23 -37.49
C LEU A 21 -9.78 23.93 -36.79
N GLN A 22 -9.67 24.26 -35.50
CA GLN A 22 -8.48 23.98 -34.69
C GLN A 22 -8.16 22.48 -34.64
N TYR A 23 -9.19 21.63 -34.54
CA TYR A 23 -9.00 20.18 -34.56
C TYR A 23 -8.41 19.70 -35.88
N LEU A 24 -8.94 20.17 -37.02
CA LEU A 24 -8.42 19.81 -38.34
C LEU A 24 -6.98 20.28 -38.54
N HIS A 25 -6.63 21.50 -38.11
CA HIS A 25 -5.25 22.00 -38.17
C HIS A 25 -4.29 21.19 -37.28
N LYS A 26 -4.71 20.90 -36.05
CA LYS A 26 -3.87 20.17 -35.08
C LYS A 26 -3.59 18.74 -35.53
N GLN A 27 -4.59 18.05 -36.03
CA GLN A 27 -4.43 16.66 -36.47
C GLN A 27 -3.83 16.54 -37.87
N ASN A 28 -4.06 17.56 -38.73
CA ASN A 28 -3.64 17.62 -40.12
C ASN A 28 -3.91 16.31 -40.91
N ARG A 29 -5.04 15.68 -40.59
CA ARG A 29 -5.53 14.42 -41.20
C ARG A 29 -6.90 14.67 -41.83
N PRO A 30 -7.22 14.01 -42.94
CA PRO A 30 -8.50 14.14 -43.60
C PRO A 30 -9.59 13.39 -42.79
N TYR A 31 -10.68 14.08 -42.44
CA TYR A 31 -11.79 13.54 -41.63
C TYR A 31 -13.18 13.81 -42.23
N SER A 32 -14.11 12.88 -42.05
CA SER A 32 -15.52 13.10 -42.37
C SER A 32 -16.26 13.81 -41.23
N ALA A 33 -17.47 14.31 -41.49
CA ALA A 33 -18.33 14.89 -40.46
C ALA A 33 -18.65 13.92 -39.30
N ILE A 34 -18.71 12.62 -39.60
CA ILE A 34 -18.91 11.58 -38.59
C ILE A 34 -17.68 11.50 -37.69
N ASP A 35 -16.49 11.42 -38.30
CA ASP A 35 -15.22 11.30 -37.57
C ASP A 35 -14.97 12.53 -36.69
N VAL A 36 -15.20 13.74 -37.22
CA VAL A 36 -15.05 14.98 -36.44
C VAL A 36 -15.99 14.99 -35.24
N SER A 37 -17.26 14.64 -35.42
CA SER A 37 -18.22 14.59 -34.30
C SER A 37 -17.85 13.54 -33.24
N ALA A 38 -17.34 12.38 -33.67
CA ALA A 38 -16.92 11.32 -32.77
C ALA A 38 -15.64 11.67 -32.00
N ASN A 39 -14.65 12.24 -32.68
CA ASN A 39 -13.36 12.65 -32.11
C ASN A 39 -13.51 13.84 -31.15
N LEU A 40 -14.48 14.71 -31.38
CA LEU A 40 -14.86 15.78 -30.46
C LEU A 40 -15.86 15.32 -29.39
N HIS A 41 -15.99 14.01 -29.17
CA HIS A 41 -16.86 13.39 -28.15
C HIS A 41 -18.32 13.85 -28.19
N ASN A 42 -18.85 14.17 -29.37
CA ASN A 42 -20.18 14.73 -29.61
C ASN A 42 -20.45 16.12 -29.01
N LYS A 43 -19.41 16.87 -28.59
CA LYS A 43 -19.54 18.30 -28.28
C LYS A 43 -20.06 19.10 -29.46
N VAL A 44 -19.67 18.68 -30.66
CA VAL A 44 -20.28 19.07 -31.93
C VAL A 44 -21.02 17.86 -32.49
N THR A 45 -22.34 17.96 -32.63
CA THR A 45 -23.15 16.86 -33.18
C THR A 45 -22.82 16.60 -34.65
N LYS A 46 -23.07 15.39 -35.16
CA LYS A 46 -22.84 15.05 -36.58
C LYS A 46 -23.48 16.04 -37.56
N ALA A 47 -24.72 16.47 -37.29
CA ALA A 47 -25.42 17.42 -38.15
C ALA A 47 -24.77 18.81 -38.10
N ALA A 48 -24.39 19.28 -36.91
CA ALA A 48 -23.67 20.54 -36.76
C ALA A 48 -22.28 20.49 -37.42
N ALA A 49 -21.53 19.40 -37.23
CA ALA A 49 -20.23 19.20 -37.85
C ALA A 49 -20.33 19.18 -39.38
N ALA A 50 -21.34 18.52 -39.96
CA ALA A 50 -21.56 18.53 -41.41
C ALA A 50 -21.82 19.93 -41.95
N LYS A 51 -22.61 20.74 -41.24
CA LYS A 51 -22.86 22.14 -41.60
C LYS A 51 -21.58 22.99 -41.48
N ILE A 52 -20.92 22.94 -40.33
CA ILE A 52 -19.71 23.71 -40.04
C ILE A 52 -18.60 23.39 -41.05
N LEU A 53 -18.37 22.11 -41.36
CA LEU A 53 -17.35 21.72 -42.33
C LEU A 53 -17.66 22.23 -43.74
N LYS A 54 -18.95 22.24 -44.13
CA LYS A 54 -19.38 22.82 -45.39
C LYS A 54 -19.16 24.33 -45.41
N ASP A 55 -19.57 25.04 -44.35
CA ASP A 55 -19.41 26.48 -44.22
C ASP A 55 -17.92 26.88 -44.22
N LEU A 56 -17.05 26.14 -43.52
CA LEU A 56 -15.59 26.36 -43.49
C LEU A 56 -14.94 26.09 -44.87
N HIS A 57 -15.45 25.11 -45.62
CA HIS A 57 -15.00 24.85 -46.98
C HIS A 57 -15.43 25.96 -47.94
N GLU A 58 -16.67 26.44 -47.84
CA GLU A 58 -17.16 27.58 -48.63
C GLU A 58 -16.36 28.87 -48.34
N GLN A 59 -15.95 29.07 -47.09
CA GLN A 59 -15.05 30.16 -46.67
C GLN A 59 -13.58 29.96 -47.10
N LYS A 60 -13.25 28.84 -47.76
CA LYS A 60 -11.88 28.49 -48.18
C LYS A 60 -10.89 28.46 -47.01
N LEU A 61 -11.34 28.05 -45.82
CA LEU A 61 -10.46 27.81 -44.68
C LEU A 61 -9.98 26.36 -44.62
N ILE A 62 -10.75 25.44 -45.22
CA ILE A 62 -10.44 24.01 -45.34
C ILE A 62 -10.80 23.51 -46.73
N GLU A 63 -10.20 22.40 -47.14
CA GLU A 63 -10.51 21.74 -48.42
C GLU A 63 -11.36 20.49 -48.17
N GLY A 64 -12.42 20.33 -48.94
CA GLY A 64 -13.29 19.16 -48.92
C GLY A 64 -13.15 18.37 -50.22
N ARG A 65 -12.89 17.06 -50.13
CA ARG A 65 -12.90 16.16 -51.30
C ARG A 65 -13.91 15.03 -51.12
N ALA A 66 -14.57 14.69 -52.22
CA ALA A 66 -15.44 13.52 -52.26
C ALA A 66 -14.63 12.23 -52.15
N ALA A 67 -14.98 11.39 -51.19
CA ALA A 67 -14.45 10.03 -51.01
C ALA A 67 -15.62 9.04 -51.04
N GLY A 68 -15.96 8.58 -52.24
CA GLY A 68 -17.11 7.71 -52.46
C GLY A 68 -18.43 8.40 -52.10
N LYS A 69 -19.15 7.88 -51.11
CA LYS A 69 -20.46 8.41 -50.66
C LYS A 69 -20.36 9.54 -49.64
N GLN A 70 -19.15 9.86 -49.17
CA GLN A 70 -18.92 10.87 -48.12
C GLN A 70 -17.97 11.96 -48.62
N ILE A 71 -17.98 13.11 -47.97
CA ILE A 71 -16.98 14.18 -48.17
C ILE A 71 -16.05 14.17 -46.98
N VAL A 72 -14.76 14.24 -47.26
CA VAL A 72 -13.68 14.27 -46.28
C VAL A 72 -13.01 15.64 -46.37
N TYR A 73 -12.82 16.26 -45.20
CA TYR A 73 -12.27 17.61 -45.09
C TYR A 73 -10.89 17.56 -44.45
N HIS A 74 -9.99 18.42 -44.92
CA HIS A 74 -8.65 18.57 -44.36
C HIS A 74 -8.23 20.05 -44.31
N ALA A 75 -7.28 20.35 -43.43
CA ALA A 75 -6.67 21.67 -43.38
C ALA A 75 -5.95 21.98 -44.72
N LEU A 76 -5.92 23.24 -45.12
CA LEU A 76 -5.21 23.67 -46.31
C LEU A 76 -3.70 23.43 -46.17
N GLN A 77 -3.09 22.90 -47.23
CA GLN A 77 -1.65 22.68 -47.31
C GLN A 77 -1.07 23.66 -48.33
N ASN A 78 -0.21 24.58 -47.86
CA ASN A 78 0.42 25.56 -48.72
C ASN A 78 1.75 25.02 -49.26
N ALA A 79 1.84 24.81 -50.57
CA ALA A 79 3.06 24.33 -51.22
C ALA A 79 4.21 25.35 -51.16
N ALA A 80 3.91 26.65 -51.01
CA ALA A 80 4.93 27.69 -50.87
C ALA A 80 5.63 27.67 -49.51
N GLU A 81 5.03 27.03 -48.51
CA GLU A 81 5.60 26.81 -47.17
C GLU A 81 6.34 25.48 -47.05
N ALA A 82 6.44 24.72 -48.16
CA ALA A 82 7.18 23.46 -48.15
C ALA A 82 8.67 23.72 -47.91
N CYS A 83 9.26 23.02 -46.94
CA CYS A 83 10.70 23.07 -46.72
C CYS A 83 11.47 22.60 -47.97
N THR A 84 12.58 23.28 -48.22
CA THR A 84 13.58 22.85 -49.20
C THR A 84 14.26 21.55 -48.73
N THR A 85 14.89 20.83 -49.67
CA THR A 85 15.65 19.61 -49.35
C THR A 85 16.78 19.86 -48.34
N SER A 86 17.41 21.04 -48.39
CA SER A 86 18.45 21.44 -47.43
C SER A 86 17.88 21.67 -46.03
N GLU A 87 16.72 22.32 -45.91
CA GLU A 87 16.06 22.56 -44.63
C GLU A 87 15.57 21.26 -44.01
N LEU A 88 15.02 20.34 -44.82
CA LEU A 88 14.65 19.00 -44.36
C LEU A 88 15.84 18.24 -43.79
N ALA A 89 16.99 18.25 -44.48
CA ALA A 89 18.21 17.62 -43.98
C ALA A 89 18.70 18.24 -42.65
N ALA A 90 18.58 19.57 -42.48
CA ALA A 90 18.92 20.24 -41.23
C ALA A 90 17.94 19.92 -40.09
N LEU A 91 16.66 19.72 -40.40
CA LEU A 91 15.67 19.26 -39.44
C LEU A 91 15.95 17.81 -39.02
N ASP A 92 16.30 16.93 -39.96
CA ASP A 92 16.65 15.54 -39.65
C ASP A 92 17.87 15.43 -38.74
N THR A 93 18.93 16.22 -38.97
CA THR A 93 20.09 16.26 -38.07
C THR A 93 19.70 16.75 -36.67
N THR A 94 18.85 17.78 -36.58
CA THR A 94 18.34 18.30 -35.31
C THR A 94 17.48 17.27 -34.58
N ILE A 95 16.61 16.55 -35.30
CA ILE A 95 15.78 15.46 -34.74
C ILE A 95 16.67 14.35 -34.17
N LEU A 96 17.73 13.97 -34.90
CA LEU A 96 18.68 12.97 -34.44
C LEU A 96 19.43 13.43 -33.18
N ASP A 97 19.94 14.67 -33.14
CA ASP A 97 20.59 15.23 -31.94
C ASP A 97 19.65 15.26 -30.73
N LEU A 98 18.43 15.74 -30.91
CA LEU A 98 17.46 15.80 -29.82
C LEU A 98 17.08 14.40 -29.32
N ARG A 99 16.95 13.41 -30.20
CA ARG A 99 16.67 12.01 -29.82
C ARG A 99 17.82 11.39 -29.05
N THR A 100 19.06 11.57 -29.48
CA THR A 100 20.24 11.03 -28.78
C THR A 100 20.38 11.66 -27.40
N ARG A 101 20.26 12.99 -27.30
CA ARG A 101 20.31 13.72 -26.03
C ARG A 101 19.19 13.32 -25.08
N THR A 102 17.96 13.18 -25.59
CA THR A 102 16.82 12.71 -24.78
C THR A 102 17.07 11.33 -24.22
N THR A 103 17.60 10.41 -25.03
CA THR A 103 17.91 9.04 -24.60
C THR A 103 19.00 9.04 -23.51
N ALA A 104 20.06 9.84 -23.68
CA ALA A 104 21.11 9.99 -22.69
C ALA A 104 20.60 10.60 -21.37
N LEU A 105 19.77 11.63 -21.44
CA LEU A 105 19.17 12.26 -20.25
C LEU A 105 18.21 11.32 -19.51
N LEU A 106 17.44 10.49 -20.23
CA LEU A 106 16.59 9.48 -19.60
C LEU A 106 17.42 8.40 -18.88
N ALA A 107 18.53 7.96 -19.49
CA ALA A 107 19.43 6.99 -18.88
C ALA A 107 20.09 7.54 -17.60
N THR A 108 20.59 8.78 -17.64
CA THR A 108 21.18 9.44 -16.46
C THR A 108 20.14 9.67 -15.36
N ALA A 109 18.93 10.12 -15.70
CA ALA A 109 17.85 10.28 -14.74
C ALA A 109 17.45 8.95 -14.08
N LYS A 110 17.47 7.83 -14.83
CA LYS A 110 17.23 6.49 -14.27
C LYS A 110 18.34 6.09 -13.28
N ALA A 111 19.60 6.30 -13.65
CA ALA A 111 20.73 6.01 -12.77
C ALA A 111 20.67 6.82 -11.48
N LEU A 112 20.46 8.13 -11.57
CA LEU A 112 20.34 9.02 -10.40
C LEU A 112 19.17 8.63 -9.48
N ARG A 113 18.01 8.27 -10.03
CA ARG A 113 16.89 7.77 -9.23
C ARG A 113 17.24 6.48 -8.48
N SER A 114 17.97 5.56 -9.13
CA SER A 114 18.44 4.33 -8.48
C SER A 114 19.42 4.63 -7.35
N THR A 115 20.37 5.53 -7.56
CA THR A 115 21.34 5.95 -6.53
C THR A 115 20.64 6.62 -5.36
N LEU A 116 19.71 7.53 -5.62
CA LEU A 116 18.92 8.20 -4.59
C LEU A 116 18.09 7.20 -3.80
N SER A 117 17.41 6.26 -4.47
CA SER A 117 16.66 5.18 -3.80
C SER A 117 17.55 4.35 -2.90
N SER A 118 18.76 4.00 -3.33
CA SER A 118 19.72 3.25 -2.52
C SER A 118 20.18 4.06 -1.30
N LEU A 119 20.52 5.33 -1.48
CA LEU A 119 20.96 6.22 -0.39
C LEU A 119 19.87 6.44 0.66
N ASN A 120 18.61 6.55 0.23
CA ASN A 120 17.46 6.74 1.13
C ASN A 120 16.93 5.44 1.74
N SER A 121 17.42 4.27 1.32
CA SER A 121 17.03 2.99 1.91
C SER A 121 17.68 2.73 3.27
N THR A 122 18.66 3.53 3.66
CA THR A 122 19.32 3.46 4.97
C THR A 122 19.00 4.70 5.80
N LEU A 123 19.07 4.59 7.14
CA LEU A 123 18.95 5.75 8.01
C LEU A 123 19.96 6.83 7.62
N SER A 124 19.55 8.09 7.77
CA SER A 124 20.50 9.18 7.63
C SER A 124 21.60 9.07 8.70
N THR A 125 22.78 9.63 8.43
CA THR A 125 23.87 9.64 9.42
C THR A 125 23.46 10.32 10.72
N ALA A 126 22.63 11.37 10.65
CA ALA A 126 22.09 12.05 11.82
C ALA A 126 21.18 11.12 12.64
N ASP A 127 20.28 10.39 11.97
CA ASP A 127 19.40 9.43 12.64
C ASP A 127 20.19 8.25 13.23
N LEU A 128 21.24 7.77 12.55
CA LEU A 128 22.12 6.74 13.10
C LEU A 128 22.78 7.19 14.41
N VAL A 129 23.28 8.43 14.46
CA VAL A 129 23.91 8.98 15.67
C VAL A 129 22.90 9.08 16.82
N THR A 130 21.67 9.54 16.56
CA THR A 130 20.64 9.62 17.61
C THR A 130 20.23 8.24 18.11
N HIS A 131 20.10 7.24 17.23
CA HIS A 131 19.78 5.87 17.60
C HIS A 131 20.90 5.22 18.43
N VAL A 132 22.16 5.42 18.03
CA VAL A 132 23.31 4.91 18.79
C VAL A 132 23.30 5.47 20.22
N HIS A 133 23.12 6.79 20.35
CA HIS A 133 23.08 7.42 21.67
C HIS A 133 21.90 6.92 22.52
N ALA A 134 20.72 6.73 21.92
CA ALA A 134 19.56 6.17 22.62
C ALA A 134 19.80 4.73 23.10
N LEU A 135 20.41 3.88 22.26
CA LEU A 135 20.76 2.50 22.61
C LEU A 135 21.83 2.44 23.71
N GLU A 136 22.81 3.34 23.69
CA GLU A 136 23.81 3.45 24.76
C GLU A 136 23.18 3.86 26.09
N GLN A 137 22.23 4.80 26.07
CA GLN A 137 21.46 5.16 27.26
C GLN A 137 20.63 3.99 27.77
N GLU A 138 19.92 3.27 26.90
CA GLU A 138 19.13 2.10 27.29
C GLU A 138 20.03 1.01 27.90
N LYS A 139 21.18 0.75 27.27
CA LYS A 139 22.18 -0.20 27.79
C LYS A 139 22.61 0.17 29.21
N THR A 140 23.00 1.42 29.45
CA THR A 140 23.44 1.85 30.79
C THR A 140 22.33 1.75 31.84
N GLN A 141 21.08 2.05 31.47
CA GLN A 141 19.92 1.87 32.36
C GLN A 141 19.68 0.40 32.70
N LEU A 142 19.74 -0.49 31.69
CA LEU A 142 19.60 -1.93 31.87
C LEU A 142 20.72 -2.52 32.73
N GLU A 143 21.97 -2.10 32.51
CA GLU A 143 23.12 -2.50 33.32
C GLU A 143 22.96 -2.06 34.77
N THR A 144 22.54 -0.81 35.01
CA THR A 144 22.28 -0.29 36.36
C THR A 144 21.18 -1.08 37.07
N ARG A 145 20.08 -1.37 36.36
CA ARG A 145 18.97 -2.18 36.88
C ARG A 145 19.42 -3.60 37.18
N LEU A 146 20.22 -4.20 36.29
CA LEU A 146 20.76 -5.54 36.46
C LEU A 146 21.68 -5.59 37.69
N ASP A 147 22.54 -4.60 37.88
CA ASP A 147 23.42 -4.53 39.04
C ASP A 147 22.66 -4.34 40.35
N ALA A 148 21.59 -3.54 40.36
CA ALA A 148 20.71 -3.42 41.52
C ALA A 148 20.05 -4.76 41.86
N LEU A 149 19.53 -5.48 40.85
CA LEU A 149 18.98 -6.83 41.02
C LEU A 149 20.03 -7.85 41.47
N ARG A 150 21.29 -7.70 41.03
CA ARG A 150 22.40 -8.56 41.45
C ARG A 150 22.83 -8.31 42.89
N LYS A 151 22.78 -7.07 43.36
CA LYS A 151 23.12 -6.65 44.74
C LYS A 151 21.99 -6.89 45.74
N GLY A 152 20.75 -7.02 45.27
CA GLY A 152 19.60 -7.32 46.12
C GLY A 152 19.73 -8.67 46.84
N LYS A 153 19.07 -8.79 48.00
CA LYS A 153 19.06 -10.02 48.83
C LYS A 153 18.24 -11.17 48.22
N ALA A 154 17.56 -10.95 47.09
CA ALA A 154 16.75 -11.97 46.44
C ALA A 154 17.64 -13.03 45.79
N LYS A 155 17.45 -14.29 46.20
CA LYS A 155 18.13 -15.44 45.58
C LYS A 155 17.69 -15.52 44.12
N LYS A 156 18.66 -15.48 43.20
CA LYS A 156 18.42 -15.68 41.77
C LYS A 156 18.08 -17.16 41.59
N ILE A 157 16.85 -17.45 41.24
CA ILE A 157 16.36 -18.80 40.97
C ILE A 157 16.10 -18.87 39.48
N SER A 158 16.67 -19.87 38.81
CA SER A 158 16.40 -20.08 37.39
C SER A 158 14.96 -20.57 37.19
N ARG A 159 14.47 -20.47 35.95
CA ARG A 159 13.13 -20.99 35.65
C ARG A 159 13.05 -22.50 35.92
N GLU A 160 14.10 -23.21 35.56
CA GLU A 160 14.25 -24.66 35.71
C GLU A 160 14.28 -25.07 37.18
N GLU A 161 15.02 -24.35 38.03
CA GLU A 161 15.04 -24.58 39.48
C GLU A 161 13.66 -24.35 40.10
N ARG A 162 12.94 -23.30 39.69
CA ARG A 162 11.58 -23.02 40.16
C ARG A 162 10.61 -24.13 39.75
N GLU A 163 10.67 -24.57 38.49
CA GLU A 163 9.82 -25.65 37.97
C GLU A 163 10.11 -26.97 38.69
N GLY A 164 11.38 -27.27 39.00
CA GLY A 164 11.78 -28.41 39.82
C GLY A 164 11.14 -28.41 41.21
N VAL A 165 11.27 -27.29 41.94
CA VAL A 165 10.65 -27.13 43.27
C VAL A 165 9.13 -27.24 43.20
N GLU A 166 8.51 -26.67 42.16
CA GLU A 166 7.05 -26.76 42.00
C GLU A 166 6.59 -28.19 41.71
N MET A 167 7.35 -28.97 40.93
CA MET A 167 7.07 -30.38 40.71
C MET A 167 7.19 -31.21 42.00
N GLU A 168 8.24 -30.98 42.79
CA GLU A 168 8.42 -31.64 44.09
C GLU A 168 7.28 -31.28 45.05
N TRP A 169 6.92 -30.00 45.15
CA TRP A 169 5.81 -29.55 45.97
C TRP A 169 4.48 -30.19 45.55
N LYS A 170 4.20 -30.26 44.25
CA LYS A 170 3.02 -30.96 43.71
C LYS A 170 3.04 -32.45 44.03
N LYS A 171 4.20 -33.11 43.93
CA LYS A 171 4.36 -34.54 44.26
C LYS A 171 4.06 -34.80 45.73
N TRP A 172 4.72 -34.06 46.63
CA TRP A 172 4.54 -34.23 48.07
C TRP A 172 3.14 -33.82 48.55
N GLY A 173 2.55 -32.78 47.94
CA GLY A 173 1.16 -32.40 48.21
C GLY A 173 0.15 -33.48 47.83
N LYS A 174 0.36 -34.21 46.72
CA LYS A 174 -0.47 -35.38 46.36
C LYS A 174 -0.32 -36.51 47.38
N VAL A 175 0.90 -36.78 47.82
CA VAL A 175 1.18 -37.83 48.82
C VAL A 175 0.54 -37.48 50.16
N ALA A 176 0.64 -36.23 50.62
CA ALA A 176 0.01 -35.77 51.85
C ALA A 176 -1.51 -35.95 51.81
N LYS A 177 -2.17 -35.52 50.73
CA LYS A 177 -3.62 -35.71 50.55
C LYS A 177 -4.04 -37.17 50.49
N ALA A 178 -3.24 -38.03 49.83
CA ALA A 178 -3.52 -39.45 49.79
C ALA A 178 -3.41 -40.10 51.18
N ARG A 179 -2.39 -39.71 51.96
CA ARG A 179 -2.22 -40.18 53.35
C ARG A 179 -3.34 -39.70 54.26
N GLU A 180 -3.73 -38.43 54.15
CA GLU A 180 -4.87 -37.87 54.87
C GLU A 180 -6.16 -38.65 54.59
N ARG A 181 -6.39 -39.00 53.31
CA ARG A 181 -7.54 -39.82 52.91
C ARG A 181 -7.49 -41.22 53.53
N ILE A 182 -6.35 -41.89 53.49
CA ILE A 182 -6.18 -43.22 54.10
C ILE A 182 -6.47 -43.16 55.60
N VAL A 183 -5.94 -42.16 56.31
CA VAL A 183 -6.18 -41.96 57.74
C VAL A 183 -7.67 -41.77 58.02
N LYS A 184 -8.36 -40.93 57.23
CA LYS A 184 -9.81 -40.71 57.35
C LYS A 184 -10.62 -41.98 57.08
N GLU A 185 -10.28 -42.74 56.04
CA GLU A 185 -10.96 -44.00 55.71
C GLU A 185 -10.74 -45.06 56.80
N MET A 186 -9.51 -45.22 57.29
CA MET A 186 -9.19 -46.15 58.39
C MET A 186 -9.90 -45.76 59.69
N TRP A 187 -9.94 -44.47 60.02
CA TRP A 187 -10.66 -43.98 61.18
C TRP A 187 -12.17 -44.26 61.06
N GLY A 188 -12.77 -44.04 59.88
CA GLY A 188 -14.18 -44.36 59.65
C GLY A 188 -14.51 -45.83 59.94
N VAL A 189 -13.64 -46.78 59.55
CA VAL A 189 -13.82 -48.20 59.86
C VAL A 189 -13.74 -48.49 61.36
N ILE A 190 -12.79 -47.85 62.07
CA ILE A 190 -12.67 -47.99 63.53
C ILE A 190 -13.91 -47.42 64.22
N GLU A 191 -14.38 -46.26 63.78
CA GLU A 191 -15.55 -45.58 64.31
C GLU A 191 -16.82 -46.42 64.17
N GLU A 192 -17.01 -47.09 63.03
CA GLU A 192 -18.14 -48.02 62.80
C GLU A 192 -18.12 -49.22 63.75
N GLY A 193 -16.93 -49.69 64.17
CA GLY A 193 -16.77 -50.83 65.08
C GLY A 193 -16.92 -50.50 66.57
N VAL A 194 -16.74 -49.23 66.96
CA VAL A 194 -16.85 -48.78 68.37
C VAL A 194 -18.23 -48.18 68.60
N GLY A 195 -19.07 -48.80 69.44
CA GLY A 195 -20.47 -48.35 69.63
C GLY A 195 -20.66 -47.15 70.56
N ASP A 196 -19.69 -46.85 71.44
CA ASP A 196 -19.80 -45.79 72.44
C ASP A 196 -19.06 -44.51 71.99
N LEU A 197 -19.73 -43.36 72.10
CA LEU A 197 -19.26 -42.06 71.63
C LEU A 197 -18.06 -41.56 72.45
N ALA A 198 -18.05 -41.79 73.77
CA ALA A 198 -16.98 -41.33 74.65
C ALA A 198 -15.66 -42.06 74.34
N VAL A 199 -15.74 -43.36 74.04
CA VAL A 199 -14.57 -44.18 73.67
C VAL A 199 -14.00 -43.78 72.30
N ARG A 200 -14.85 -43.32 71.37
CA ARG A 200 -14.40 -42.79 70.06
C ARG A 200 -13.59 -41.51 70.21
N GLU A 201 -14.05 -40.57 71.04
CA GLU A 201 -13.35 -39.29 71.24
C GLU A 201 -12.00 -39.50 71.94
N GLU A 202 -11.95 -40.35 72.98
CA GLU A 202 -10.69 -40.71 73.66
C GLU A 202 -9.70 -41.39 72.70
N MET A 203 -10.16 -42.31 71.84
CA MET A 203 -9.30 -42.97 70.85
C MET A 203 -8.80 -42.02 69.77
N ARG A 204 -9.62 -41.04 69.35
CA ARG A 204 -9.26 -40.05 68.33
C ARG A 204 -8.16 -39.11 68.82
N GLU A 205 -8.25 -38.68 70.07
CA GLU A 205 -7.24 -37.88 70.75
C GLU A 205 -5.97 -38.71 71.01
N MET A 206 -6.10 -39.97 71.42
CA MET A 206 -4.96 -40.89 71.61
C MET A 206 -4.16 -41.13 70.32
N PHE A 207 -4.84 -41.19 69.16
CA PHE A 207 -4.19 -41.35 67.86
C PHE A 207 -3.74 -40.02 67.22
N ASP A 208 -3.92 -38.89 67.91
CA ASP A 208 -3.50 -37.56 67.47
C ASP A 208 -4.00 -37.22 66.04
N LEU A 209 -5.25 -37.58 65.76
CA LEU A 209 -5.85 -37.39 64.43
C LEU A 209 -6.30 -35.96 64.14
N ASP A 210 -6.06 -35.04 65.09
CA ASP A 210 -6.41 -33.62 65.02
C ASP A 210 -5.20 -32.68 64.76
N GLY A 211 -4.02 -33.26 64.49
CA GLY A 211 -2.80 -32.53 64.10
C GLY A 211 -2.89 -31.81 62.75
#